data_AF-A0A926EPI4-F1
#
_entry.id   AF-A0A926EPI4-F1
#
_cell.length_a   1.000
_cell.length_b   1.000
_cell.length_c   1.000
_cell.angle_alpha   90.00
_cell.angle_beta   90.00
_cell.angle_gamma   90.00
#
_symmetry.space_group_name_H-M   'P 1'
#
loop_
_entity.id
_entity.type
_entity.pdbx_description
1 polymer ?
#
loop_
_entity_poly.entity_id
_entity_poly.type
_entity_poly.pdbx_seq_one_letter_code
_entity_poly.pdbx_strand_id
1 'polypeptide(L)'
;EQGGKAVVEQDINTLTSFTADKDKSFRKNRVIRVLDAIGNDINTIFSQYYLGSTDNHADGRKLFKGECINYLDTLQGISAIQNFDSTKDVEVLPGQESDAVVTNIYVQPVDSMEKLYMTVTVR
;
A
#
# COMPACT_ATOMS: atom_id res chain seq x y z
N GLU A 1 -21.98 -31.25 -9.02
CA GLU A 1 -20.92 -31.51 -10.02
C GLU A 1 -20.73 -30.27 -10.87
N GLN A 2 -19.57 -29.61 -10.80
CA GLN A 2 -19.23 -28.53 -11.73
C GLN A 2 -18.70 -29.18 -13.01
N GLY A 3 -19.47 -29.07 -14.09
CA GLY A 3 -19.19 -29.76 -15.35
C GLY A 3 -17.90 -29.32 -16.01
N GLY A 4 -16.97 -30.26 -16.18
CA GLY A 4 -15.92 -30.29 -17.23
C GLY A 4 -14.95 -29.10 -17.36
N LYS A 5 -15.05 -28.07 -16.52
CA LYS A 5 -14.19 -26.88 -16.57
C LYS A 5 -13.14 -26.94 -15.47
N ALA A 6 -11.87 -26.76 -15.85
CA ALA A 6 -10.81 -26.50 -14.90
C ALA A 6 -11.03 -25.10 -14.28
N VAL A 7 -11.13 -25.05 -12.96
CA VAL A 7 -11.25 -23.82 -12.17
C VAL A 7 -10.06 -23.70 -11.23
N VAL A 8 -9.68 -22.48 -10.89
CA VAL A 8 -8.65 -22.23 -9.88
C VAL A 8 -9.26 -22.52 -8.50
N GLU A 9 -8.71 -23.48 -7.78
CA GLU A 9 -9.18 -23.86 -6.44
C GLU A 9 -8.87 -22.76 -5.41
N GLN A 10 -7.62 -22.28 -5.38
CA GLN A 10 -7.18 -21.18 -4.52
C GLN A 10 -6.10 -20.33 -5.20
N ASP A 11 -6.25 -19.01 -5.13
CA ASP A 11 -5.26 -18.05 -5.60
C ASP A 11 -4.24 -17.72 -4.50
N ILE A 12 -3.27 -18.63 -4.33
CA ILE A 12 -2.22 -18.56 -3.30
C ILE A 12 -0.81 -18.61 -3.90
N ASN A 13 0.15 -18.03 -3.18
CA ASN A 13 1.58 -18.15 -3.50
C ASN A 13 2.25 -19.28 -2.69
N THR A 14 3.57 -19.40 -2.89
CA THR A 14 4.44 -20.41 -2.28
C THR A 14 4.79 -20.15 -0.82
N LEU A 15 4.28 -19.09 -0.19
CA LEU A 15 4.55 -18.79 1.21
C LEU A 15 3.91 -19.84 2.12
N THR A 16 4.76 -20.61 2.80
CA THR A 16 4.36 -21.66 3.75
C THR A 16 4.84 -21.41 5.17
N SER A 17 5.86 -20.57 5.35
CA SER A 17 6.40 -20.17 6.65
C SER A 17 5.85 -18.81 7.06
N PHE A 18 5.21 -18.74 8.22
CA PHE A 18 4.59 -17.53 8.76
C PHE A 18 5.35 -17.02 9.97
N THR A 19 5.47 -15.70 10.08
CA THR A 19 6.05 -14.99 11.23
C THR A 19 5.04 -13.99 11.78
N ALA A 20 5.36 -13.34 12.89
CA ALA A 20 4.52 -12.26 13.42
C ALA A 20 4.37 -11.09 12.42
N ASP A 21 5.44 -10.79 11.67
CA ASP A 21 5.44 -9.72 10.67
C ASP A 21 4.83 -10.16 9.33
N LYS A 22 4.83 -11.46 9.05
CA LYS A 22 4.36 -12.05 7.79
C LYS A 22 3.37 -13.18 8.07
N ASP A 23 2.14 -12.79 8.27
CA ASP A 23 1.03 -13.66 8.63
C ASP A 23 0.52 -14.50 7.44
N LYS A 24 -0.58 -15.23 7.67
CA LYS A 24 -1.23 -16.06 6.63
C LYS A 24 -1.87 -15.25 5.52
N SER A 25 -2.20 -13.98 5.75
CA SER A 25 -2.78 -13.09 4.74
C SER A 25 -1.83 -12.90 3.56
N PHE A 26 -0.51 -12.87 3.79
CA PHE A 26 0.51 -12.77 2.74
C PHE A 26 0.56 -13.97 1.79
N ARG A 27 -0.08 -15.10 2.11
CA ARG A 27 -0.20 -16.24 1.19
C ARG A 27 -1.21 -15.99 0.07
N LYS A 28 -2.20 -15.11 0.30
CA LYS A 28 -3.26 -14.82 -0.69
C LYS A 28 -2.74 -13.84 -1.73
N ASN A 29 -2.75 -14.21 -3.01
CA ASN A 29 -2.22 -13.33 -4.05
C ASN A 29 -3.03 -12.04 -4.21
N ARG A 30 -4.32 -12.04 -3.88
CA ARG A 30 -5.11 -10.81 -3.87
C ARG A 30 -4.58 -9.76 -2.88
N VAL A 31 -4.15 -10.19 -1.69
CA VAL A 31 -3.55 -9.30 -0.68
C VAL A 31 -2.26 -8.71 -1.23
N ILE A 32 -1.39 -9.55 -1.79
CA ILE A 32 -0.13 -9.12 -2.40
C ILE A 32 -0.38 -8.13 -3.55
N ARG A 33 -1.33 -8.38 -4.44
CA ARG A 33 -1.67 -7.47 -5.54
C ARG A 33 -2.10 -6.08 -5.06
N VAL A 34 -2.86 -6.00 -3.96
CA VAL A 34 -3.26 -4.70 -3.39
C VAL A 34 -2.05 -3.96 -2.81
N LEU A 35 -1.21 -4.65 -2.05
CA LEU A 35 0.00 -4.04 -1.46
C LEU A 35 0.99 -3.59 -2.54
N ASP A 36 1.22 -4.42 -3.57
CA ASP A 36 2.10 -4.11 -4.69
C ASP A 36 1.56 -2.92 -5.50
N ALA A 37 0.25 -2.87 -5.74
CA ALA A 37 -0.39 -1.73 -6.41
C ALA A 37 -0.16 -0.43 -5.63
N ILE A 38 -0.41 -0.44 -4.31
CA ILE A 38 -0.19 0.74 -3.46
C ILE A 38 1.28 1.20 -3.51
N GLY A 39 2.22 0.27 -3.37
CA GLY A 39 3.65 0.60 -3.39
C GLY A 39 4.09 1.20 -4.73
N ASN A 40 3.67 0.61 -5.84
CA ASN A 40 4.01 1.07 -7.19
C ASN A 40 3.34 2.40 -7.53
N ASP A 41 2.07 2.58 -7.18
CA ASP A 41 1.31 3.79 -7.48
C ASP A 41 1.84 4.98 -6.68
N ILE A 42 2.17 4.79 -5.40
CA ILE A 42 2.76 5.86 -4.58
C ILE A 42 4.13 6.27 -5.10
N ASN A 43 4.97 5.30 -5.49
CA ASN A 43 6.24 5.60 -6.13
C ASN A 43 6.03 6.38 -7.43
N THR A 44 5.05 5.99 -8.25
CA THR A 44 4.71 6.67 -9.51
C THR A 44 4.22 8.10 -9.28
N ILE A 45 3.32 8.30 -8.31
CA ILE A 45 2.80 9.64 -7.93
C ILE A 45 3.96 10.54 -7.51
N PHE A 46 4.87 10.02 -6.67
CA PHE A 46 6.03 10.78 -6.23
C PHE A 46 6.95 11.14 -7.40
N SER A 47 7.35 10.16 -8.21
CA SER A 47 8.25 10.37 -9.35
C SER A 47 7.68 11.30 -10.42
N GLN A 48 6.36 11.30 -10.64
CA GLN A 48 5.74 12.14 -11.68
C GLN A 48 5.48 13.58 -11.23
N TYR A 49 5.03 13.78 -9.98
CA TYR A 49 4.50 15.08 -9.55
C TYR A 49 5.36 15.80 -8.50
N TYR A 50 6.21 15.07 -7.76
CA TYR A 50 6.95 15.62 -6.62
C TYR A 50 8.45 15.61 -6.83
N LEU A 51 8.98 14.63 -7.56
CA LEU A 51 10.40 14.54 -7.88
C LEU A 51 10.86 15.74 -8.71
N GLY A 52 11.77 16.54 -8.16
CA GLY A 52 12.34 17.72 -8.80
C GLY A 52 11.40 18.93 -8.96
N SER A 53 10.10 18.77 -8.64
CA SER A 53 9.09 19.83 -8.75
C SER A 53 8.68 20.42 -7.40
N THR A 54 8.76 19.62 -6.33
CA THR A 54 8.42 20.06 -4.97
C THR A 54 9.60 19.81 -4.04
N ASP A 55 10.02 20.84 -3.32
CA ASP A 55 11.08 20.73 -2.33
C ASP A 55 10.65 19.84 -1.14
N ASN A 56 11.60 19.10 -0.57
CA ASN A 56 11.39 18.26 0.62
C ASN A 56 11.29 19.09 1.92
N HIS A 57 10.42 20.09 1.94
CA HIS A 57 10.05 20.83 3.16
C HIS A 57 8.71 20.35 3.72
N ALA A 58 8.35 20.84 4.91
CA ALA A 58 7.18 20.36 5.65
C ALA A 58 5.87 20.44 4.83
N ASP A 59 5.65 21.55 4.11
CA ASP A 59 4.42 21.70 3.31
C ASP A 59 4.40 20.83 2.04
N GLY A 60 5.54 20.58 1.39
CA GLY A 60 5.64 19.62 0.28
C GLY A 60 5.27 18.20 0.72
N ARG A 61 5.76 17.78 1.88
CA ARG A 61 5.38 16.49 2.49
C ARG A 61 3.90 16.42 2.88
N LYS A 62 3.29 17.53 3.33
CA LYS A 62 1.85 17.58 3.61
C LYS A 62 1.02 17.45 2.33
N LEU A 63 1.43 18.10 1.25
CA LEU A 63 0.77 17.96 -0.05
C LEU A 63 0.83 16.51 -0.53
N PHE A 64 2.02 15.90 -0.51
CA PHE A 64 2.18 14.49 -0.87
C PHE A 64 1.36 13.55 0.03
N LYS A 65 1.33 13.81 1.34
CA LYS A 65 0.46 13.08 2.28
C LYS A 65 -1.01 13.18 1.87
N GLY A 66 -1.48 14.36 1.47
CA GLY A 66 -2.85 14.58 1.00
C GLY A 66 -3.19 13.74 -0.24
N GLU A 67 -2.29 13.70 -1.22
CA GLU A 67 -2.47 12.85 -2.42
C GLU A 67 -2.49 11.35 -2.08
N CYS A 68 -1.60 10.89 -1.20
CA CYS A 68 -1.60 9.51 -0.72
C CYS A 68 -2.92 9.15 -0.01
N ILE A 69 -3.47 10.07 0.80
CA ILE A 69 -4.78 9.89 1.46
C ILE A 69 -5.89 9.76 0.41
N ASN A 70 -5.94 10.68 -0.57
CA ASN A 70 -6.96 10.65 -1.63
C ASN A 70 -6.92 9.35 -2.43
N TYR A 71 -5.72 8.85 -2.73
CA TYR A 71 -5.51 7.57 -3.41
C TYR A 71 -6.04 6.39 -2.56
N LEU A 72 -5.69 6.33 -1.27
CA LEU A 72 -6.15 5.26 -0.38
C LEU A 72 -7.67 5.32 -0.14
N ASP A 73 -8.25 6.51 -0.05
CA ASP A 73 -9.72 6.69 0.01
C ASP A 73 -10.40 6.17 -1.26
N THR A 74 -9.78 6.37 -2.43
CA THR A 74 -10.26 5.80 -3.70
C THR A 74 -10.23 4.27 -3.67
N LEU A 75 -9.14 3.67 -3.15
CA LEU A 75 -9.04 2.22 -2.98
C LEU A 75 -10.09 1.67 -2.00
N GLN A 76 -10.41 2.42 -0.95
CA GLN A 76 -11.48 2.07 -0.03
C GLN A 76 -12.85 2.14 -0.72
N GLY A 77 -13.09 3.17 -1.54
CA GLY A 77 -14.33 3.33 -2.32
C GLY A 77 -14.61 2.19 -3.30
N ILE A 78 -13.57 1.60 -3.90
CA ILE A 78 -13.70 0.43 -4.78
C ILE A 78 -13.65 -0.92 -4.04
N SER A 79 -13.69 -0.92 -2.71
CA SER A 79 -13.60 -2.13 -1.87
C SER A 79 -12.32 -2.95 -2.10
N ALA A 80 -11.20 -2.29 -2.41
CA ALA A 80 -9.89 -2.94 -2.40
C ALA A 80 -9.33 -3.04 -0.97
N ILE A 81 -9.57 -2.00 -0.16
CA ILE A 81 -9.18 -1.91 1.24
C ILE A 81 -10.39 -1.54 2.12
N GLN A 82 -10.25 -1.69 3.43
CA GLN A 82 -11.27 -1.34 4.42
C GLN A 82 -10.64 -0.75 5.69
N ASN A 83 -11.47 -0.11 6.52
CA ASN A 83 -11.07 0.47 7.82
C ASN A 83 -9.93 1.49 7.73
N PHE A 84 -9.83 2.21 6.60
CA PHE A 84 -8.83 3.26 6.40
C PHE A 84 -9.23 4.55 7.14
N ASP A 85 -8.31 5.05 7.95
CA ASP A 85 -8.39 6.30 8.72
C ASP A 85 -7.26 7.23 8.25
N SER A 86 -7.61 8.22 7.44
CA SER A 86 -6.68 9.19 6.85
C SER A 86 -5.80 9.95 7.85
N THR A 87 -6.20 10.02 9.12
CA THR A 87 -5.44 10.73 10.15
C THR A 87 -4.33 9.89 10.79
N LYS A 88 -4.54 8.56 10.87
CA LYS A 88 -3.65 7.63 11.59
C LYS A 88 -2.91 6.67 10.68
N ASP A 89 -3.48 6.36 9.53
CA ASP A 89 -3.00 5.29 8.68
C ASP A 89 -1.96 5.76 7.66
N VAL A 90 -1.66 7.06 7.57
CA VAL A 90 -0.64 7.61 6.68
C VAL A 90 0.27 8.59 7.40
N GLU A 91 1.57 8.36 7.33
CA GLU A 91 2.60 9.26 7.83
C GLU A 91 3.69 9.44 6.76
N VAL A 92 4.10 10.69 6.54
CA VAL A 92 5.15 11.05 5.58
C VAL A 92 6.26 11.77 6.34
N LEU A 93 7.45 11.16 6.33
CA LEU A 93 8.64 11.61 7.05
C LEU A 93 9.76 11.99 6.06
N PRO A 94 10.66 12.90 6.43
CA PRO A 94 11.88 13.12 5.67
C PRO A 94 12.74 11.85 5.66
N GLY A 95 13.32 11.51 4.52
CA GLY A 95 14.30 10.44 4.38
C GLY A 95 15.68 10.86 4.89
N GLN A 96 16.64 9.94 4.78
CA GLN A 96 18.02 10.19 5.21
C GLN A 96 18.75 11.17 4.28
N GLU A 97 18.38 11.17 3.00
CA GLU A 97 18.90 12.10 1.99
C GLU A 97 17.92 13.26 1.81
N SER A 98 18.42 14.41 1.37
CA SER A 98 17.62 15.64 1.24
C SER A 98 16.46 15.51 0.24
N ASP A 99 16.61 14.63 -0.74
CA ASP A 99 15.63 14.28 -1.78
C ASP A 99 14.78 13.05 -1.42
N ALA A 100 15.15 12.30 -0.37
CA ALA A 100 14.42 11.12 0.03
C ALA A 100 13.20 11.43 0.92
N VAL A 101 12.13 10.67 0.73
CA VAL A 101 10.90 10.72 1.55
C VAL A 101 10.50 9.31 1.95
N VAL A 102 10.11 9.14 3.20
CA VAL A 102 9.65 7.86 3.77
C VAL A 102 8.16 7.97 4.08
N THR A 103 7.36 7.07 3.50
CA THR A 103 5.91 7.03 3.70
C THR A 103 5.51 5.74 4.39
N ASN A 104 4.97 5.88 5.59
CA ASN A 104 4.47 4.79 6.41
C ASN A 104 2.95 4.70 6.24
N ILE A 105 2.46 3.50 5.91
CA ILE A 105 1.06 3.27 5.57
C ILE A 105 0.54 2.04 6.32
N TYR A 106 -0.63 2.19 6.93
CA TYR A 106 -1.40 1.10 7.51
C TYR A 106 -2.62 0.84 6.63
N VAL A 107 -2.72 -0.37 6.09
CA VAL A 107 -3.77 -0.73 5.15
C VAL A 107 -4.32 -2.11 5.49
N GLN A 108 -5.64 -2.25 5.48
CA GLN A 108 -6.30 -3.55 5.60
C GLN A 108 -6.96 -3.90 4.27
N PRO A 109 -6.38 -4.82 3.47
CA PRO A 109 -7.06 -5.38 2.31
C PRO A 109 -8.34 -6.13 2.75
N VAL A 110 -9.40 -6.08 1.94
CA VAL A 110 -10.71 -6.70 2.30
C VAL A 110 -10.61 -8.20 2.61
N ASP A 111 -9.66 -8.91 2.01
CA ASP A 111 -9.43 -10.35 2.24
C ASP A 111 -8.48 -10.66 3.41
N SER A 112 -8.05 -9.63 4.17
CA SER A 112 -7.24 -9.75 5.37
C SER A 112 -8.01 -9.31 6.63
N MET A 113 -7.84 -10.06 7.71
CA MET A 113 -8.44 -9.75 9.01
C MET A 113 -7.62 -8.72 9.80
N GLU A 114 -6.42 -8.40 9.35
CA GLU A 114 -5.46 -7.55 10.08
C GLU A 114 -5.08 -6.32 9.24
N LYS A 115 -4.74 -5.23 9.93
CA LYS A 115 -4.09 -4.07 9.29
C LYS A 115 -2.62 -4.41 9.06
N LEU A 116 -2.20 -4.30 7.81
CA LEU A 116 -0.83 -4.51 7.37
C LEU A 116 -0.11 -3.18 7.37
N TYR A 117 1.14 -3.20 7.83
CA TYR A 117 2.03 -2.05 7.81
C TYR A 117 2.97 -2.14 6.61
N MET A 118 3.11 -1.06 5.85
CA MET A 118 4.08 -0.95 4.76
C MET A 118 4.80 0.40 4.80
N THR A 119 6.09 0.37 4.48
CA THR A 119 6.91 1.58 4.32
C THR A 119 7.35 1.69 2.87
N VAL A 120 6.97 2.79 2.22
CA VAL A 120 7.40 3.14 0.85
C VAL A 120 8.46 4.23 0.97
N THR A 121 9.69 3.93 0.56
CA THR A 121 10.76 4.92 0.48
C THR A 121 10.96 5.31 -0.98
N VAL A 122 10.87 6.61 -1.24
CA VAL A 122 11.06 7.19 -2.57
C VAL A 122 12.29 8.09 -2.55
N ARG A 123 13.03 8.10 -3.66
CA ARG A 123 14.29 8.82 -3.88
C ARG A 123 14.31 9.31 -5.32
#